data_AF-A0A9D1V6T1-F1
#
_entry.id   AF-A0A9D1V6T1-F1
#
_cell.length_a   1.000
_cell.length_b   1.000
_cell.length_c   1.000
_cell.angle_alpha   90.00
_cell.angle_beta   90.00
_cell.angle_gamma   90.00
#
_symmetry.space_group_name_H-M   'P 1'
#
loop_
_entity.id
_entity.type
_entity.pdbx_description
1 polymer ?
#
loop_
_entity_poly.entity_id
_entity_poly.type
_entity_poly.pdbx_seq_one_letter_code
_entity_poly.pdbx_strand_id
1 'polypeptide(L)'
;MKTFWKRIVSVLMCLALAAAPILMTACSPKQSGGGEEKSEYTVVYDLNYEGSTNRTVTVSAGTRATNWKPSRADYDFIAWYTEPECTTKFDFSQYINADTHIYAKWEKQAAQYTVTFDFNYSGKGEPAVVKVTENEKIAEQYLPTSPRLGMEISGWFEDADCTLAWNMDRDVVTEDITLYAAYETDASIPRNPDGSIKYENVVVNFWVGSNFGYDAYLKSLVNRFNSENTGKIRIDMTFSGNLVQSTTALRMQQMPGMNAGYTGYYSVEEVYDFAGIEYSRSDYFEQASRDSYVGGKMYSVPVIMGAPFFVYNKTLMQKYAENGALPTNYSKLSALLTKAYNGEIGSNASFKTVLTNRSWTFKEAPSYVAFLQNGADYYVYENGSFVNKWSDSAVYANAVKAMQNTYDLFGEGGALHGSSNGFDSEYTDDNAINQVKNGNALLGLVNIAATIAPRAADISSLGILPLSGLFTDNTDAQSQQVPVHTVGLQFYKAKDVSLVELAAAAEFADFVSRNSAGFGESGWYPMRKSAAENTSFTKSSNAVAKIVLQTGDPENFRSLDGFVNGKSIFNVTAAESYIVPVLEGSAEVGKAVEDLMAAINGQLL
;
A
#
# COMPACT_ATOMS: atom_id res chain seq x y z
N MET A 1 -5.22 -41.51 18.83
CA MET A 1 -6.56 -41.89 18.32
C MET A 1 -6.54 -41.76 16.80
N LYS A 2 -6.51 -42.90 16.10
CA LYS A 2 -6.79 -43.20 14.66
C LYS A 2 -6.33 -42.17 13.59
N THR A 3 -5.17 -42.33 12.93
CA THR A 3 -4.84 -43.14 11.72
C THR A 3 -5.55 -42.75 10.42
N PHE A 4 -4.79 -42.29 9.41
CA PHE A 4 -4.95 -42.72 8.01
C PHE A 4 -3.68 -42.39 7.20
N TRP A 5 -2.91 -43.41 6.82
CA TRP A 5 -1.83 -43.28 5.84
C TRP A 5 -2.05 -44.29 4.71
N LYS A 6 -1.96 -43.76 3.48
CA LYS A 6 -2.07 -44.47 2.21
C LYS A 6 -0.76 -45.21 1.88
N ARG A 7 -0.90 -46.20 0.97
CA ARG A 7 -0.04 -46.60 -0.18
C ARG A 7 0.27 -48.11 -0.12
N ILE A 8 0.39 -48.91 -1.18
CA ILE A 8 0.34 -48.90 -2.67
C ILE A 8 0.48 -50.40 -3.08
N VAL A 9 0.45 -50.74 -4.38
CA VAL A 9 0.85 -52.00 -5.06
C VAL A 9 -0.38 -52.82 -5.52
N SER A 10 -0.82 -52.79 -6.79
CA SER A 10 -0.24 -53.21 -8.08
C SER A 10 -0.23 -54.73 -8.34
N VAL A 11 -0.53 -55.10 -9.60
CA VAL A 11 -0.12 -56.31 -10.35
C VAL A 11 -1.15 -57.47 -10.54
N LEU A 12 -1.72 -57.48 -11.76
CA LEU A 12 -1.76 -58.52 -12.82
C LEU A 12 -2.32 -59.95 -12.60
N MET A 13 -3.16 -60.30 -13.60
CA MET A 13 -3.19 -61.52 -14.44
C MET A 13 -3.84 -62.84 -13.95
N CYS A 14 -4.83 -63.24 -14.77
CA CYS A 14 -4.90 -64.48 -15.56
C CYS A 14 -5.70 -65.71 -15.08
N LEU A 15 -6.42 -66.25 -16.08
CA LEU A 15 -6.82 -67.65 -16.35
C LEU A 15 -7.89 -68.27 -15.43
N ALA A 16 -8.77 -69.19 -15.84
CA ALA A 16 -9.33 -69.68 -17.11
C ALA A 16 -10.23 -70.88 -16.75
N LEU A 17 -11.15 -71.27 -17.65
CA LEU A 17 -11.80 -72.59 -17.78
C LEU A 17 -12.88 -72.91 -16.72
N ALA A 18 -13.99 -73.63 -16.98
CA ALA A 18 -14.28 -74.64 -18.00
C ALA A 18 -15.82 -74.75 -18.24
N ALA A 19 -16.26 -74.97 -19.49
CA ALA A 19 -16.97 -76.15 -20.04
C ALA A 19 -18.22 -76.63 -19.23
N ALA A 20 -19.46 -76.40 -19.69
CA ALA A 20 -20.25 -77.12 -20.73
C ALA A 20 -20.83 -78.48 -20.26
N PRO A 21 -21.84 -79.11 -20.91
CA PRO A 21 -23.07 -78.64 -21.57
C PRO A 21 -24.30 -79.55 -21.21
N ILE A 22 -25.35 -79.52 -22.06
CA ILE A 22 -26.38 -80.57 -22.32
C ILE A 22 -27.72 -80.39 -21.55
N LEU A 23 -28.94 -80.53 -22.11
CA LEU A 23 -29.56 -80.53 -23.46
C LEU A 23 -31.05 -80.96 -23.22
N MET A 24 -31.90 -80.80 -24.24
CA MET A 24 -33.18 -81.52 -24.52
C MET A 24 -34.48 -80.79 -24.10
N THR A 25 -35.16 -80.08 -25.02
CA THR A 25 -36.26 -80.52 -25.93
C THR A 25 -37.58 -80.81 -25.17
N ALA A 26 -38.79 -80.39 -25.56
CA ALA A 26 -39.37 -80.12 -26.87
C ALA A 26 -40.72 -79.35 -26.77
N CYS A 27 -41.21 -78.93 -27.95
CA CYS A 27 -42.59 -78.63 -28.37
C CYS A 27 -43.15 -77.19 -28.24
N SER A 28 -43.15 -76.49 -29.39
CA SER A 28 -43.97 -75.33 -29.78
C SER A 28 -45.44 -75.72 -30.06
N PRO A 29 -46.35 -74.82 -30.53
CA PRO A 29 -46.48 -73.37 -30.39
C PRO A 29 -47.91 -72.94 -29.93
N LYS A 30 -48.09 -71.67 -29.54
CA LYS A 30 -49.36 -70.97 -29.78
C LYS A 30 -49.11 -69.48 -30.01
N GLN A 31 -49.48 -69.03 -31.21
CA GLN A 31 -49.40 -67.66 -31.67
C GLN A 31 -50.70 -66.94 -31.33
N SER A 32 -50.59 -65.81 -30.64
CA SER A 32 -51.56 -64.70 -30.59
C SER A 32 -50.74 -63.51 -30.12
N GLY A 33 -50.54 -62.40 -30.82
CA GLY A 33 -51.41 -61.67 -31.73
C GLY A 33 -51.23 -60.21 -31.33
N GLY A 34 -50.87 -59.34 -32.28
CA GLY A 34 -51.06 -57.89 -32.18
C GLY A 34 -49.89 -57.07 -31.63
N GLY A 35 -49.23 -56.33 -32.52
CA GLY A 35 -48.34 -55.19 -32.24
C GLY A 35 -46.86 -55.49 -32.50
N GLU A 36 -46.26 -54.85 -33.51
CA GLU A 36 -44.79 -54.76 -33.59
C GLU A 36 -44.29 -53.98 -32.37
N GLU A 37 -43.60 -54.65 -31.43
CA GLU A 37 -42.84 -53.95 -30.39
C GLU A 37 -41.66 -53.22 -31.03
N LYS A 38 -41.61 -51.90 -30.91
CA LYS A 38 -40.45 -51.13 -31.38
C LYS A 38 -39.22 -51.52 -30.55
N SER A 39 -38.06 -51.66 -31.18
CA SER A 39 -36.78 -51.86 -30.49
C SER A 39 -36.29 -50.60 -29.76
N GLU A 40 -36.82 -49.43 -30.13
CA GLU A 40 -36.49 -48.13 -29.55
C GLU A 40 -37.72 -47.23 -29.44
N TYR A 41 -37.74 -46.39 -28.42
CA TYR A 41 -38.78 -45.39 -28.17
C TYR A 41 -38.16 -44.01 -27.99
N THR A 42 -38.92 -42.98 -28.32
CA THR A 42 -38.53 -41.58 -28.14
C THR A 42 -39.01 -41.06 -26.79
N VAL A 43 -38.16 -40.29 -26.12
CA VAL A 43 -38.52 -39.51 -24.92
C VAL A 43 -38.37 -38.04 -25.26
N VAL A 44 -39.48 -37.32 -25.28
CA VAL A 44 -39.53 -35.88 -25.51
C VAL A 44 -39.57 -35.18 -24.15
N TYR A 45 -38.57 -34.34 -23.90
CA TYR A 45 -38.44 -33.45 -22.75
C TYR A 45 -38.93 -32.07 -23.17
N ASP A 46 -40.21 -31.80 -22.92
CA ASP A 46 -40.85 -30.52 -23.20
C ASP A 46 -40.55 -29.52 -22.08
N LEU A 47 -39.92 -28.40 -22.43
CA LEU A 47 -39.57 -27.38 -21.45
C LEU A 47 -40.80 -26.60 -20.96
N ASN A 48 -41.96 -26.79 -21.58
CA ASN A 48 -43.28 -26.34 -21.12
C ASN A 48 -43.36 -24.82 -20.90
N TYR A 49 -42.69 -24.05 -21.77
CA TYR A 49 -42.84 -22.60 -21.89
C TYR A 49 -42.64 -22.14 -23.34
N GLU A 50 -43.24 -21.00 -23.68
CA GLU A 50 -43.22 -20.44 -25.03
C GLU A 50 -41.80 -20.02 -25.47
N GLY A 51 -41.42 -20.33 -26.71
CA GLY A 51 -40.10 -20.01 -27.26
C GLY A 51 -38.98 -20.96 -26.84
N SER A 52 -39.30 -22.02 -26.09
CA SER A 52 -38.34 -23.06 -25.70
C SER A 52 -38.05 -24.06 -26.84
N THR A 53 -36.87 -24.68 -26.81
CA THR A 53 -36.51 -25.77 -27.71
C THR A 53 -36.50 -27.09 -26.92
N ASN A 54 -37.50 -27.94 -27.17
CA ASN A 54 -37.64 -29.23 -26.53
C ASN A 54 -36.51 -30.19 -26.92
N ARG A 55 -36.13 -31.07 -26.00
CA ARG A 55 -35.08 -32.08 -26.24
C ARG A 55 -35.75 -33.42 -26.50
N THR A 56 -35.40 -34.08 -27.61
CA THR A 56 -35.83 -35.45 -27.89
C THR A 56 -34.64 -36.39 -27.86
N VAL A 57 -34.78 -37.55 -27.22
CA VAL A 57 -33.78 -38.62 -27.22
C VAL A 57 -34.44 -39.95 -27.56
N THR A 58 -33.70 -40.83 -28.23
CA THR A 58 -34.14 -42.20 -28.50
C THR A 58 -33.47 -43.16 -27.51
N VAL A 59 -34.25 -44.07 -26.93
CA VAL A 59 -33.79 -45.07 -25.95
C VAL A 59 -34.27 -46.46 -26.35
N SER A 60 -33.47 -47.51 -26.11
CA SER A 60 -33.90 -48.89 -26.40
C SER A 60 -35.08 -49.29 -25.52
N ALA A 61 -35.97 -50.13 -26.06
CA ALA A 61 -37.10 -50.67 -25.32
C ALA A 61 -36.64 -51.38 -24.03
N GLY A 62 -37.35 -51.18 -22.92
CA GLY A 62 -36.99 -51.76 -21.63
C GLY A 62 -35.84 -51.07 -20.91
N THR A 63 -35.42 -49.88 -21.34
CA THR A 63 -34.41 -49.04 -20.64
C THR A 63 -35.05 -47.84 -19.94
N ARG A 64 -34.29 -47.12 -19.11
CA ARG A 64 -34.79 -45.95 -18.37
C ARG A 64 -34.41 -44.64 -19.06
N ALA A 65 -35.30 -43.65 -18.96
CA ALA A 65 -35.01 -42.28 -19.38
C ALA A 65 -33.98 -41.61 -18.44
N THR A 66 -33.25 -40.61 -18.95
CA THR A 66 -32.27 -39.84 -18.16
C THR A 66 -32.95 -38.66 -17.48
N ASN A 67 -32.79 -38.51 -16.15
CA ASN A 67 -33.30 -37.34 -15.44
C ASN A 67 -32.41 -36.11 -15.68
N TRP A 68 -32.56 -35.50 -16.86
CA TRP A 68 -31.89 -34.25 -17.23
C TRP A 68 -32.49 -33.07 -16.47
N LYS A 69 -31.66 -32.15 -15.96
CA LYS A 69 -32.12 -30.91 -15.31
C LYS A 69 -31.83 -29.70 -16.22
N PRO A 70 -32.84 -29.11 -16.87
CA PRO A 70 -32.67 -27.90 -17.68
C PRO A 70 -32.51 -26.67 -16.80
N SER A 71 -31.98 -25.58 -17.37
CA SER A 71 -31.92 -24.26 -16.75
C SER A 71 -32.78 -23.26 -17.50
N ARG A 72 -33.39 -22.33 -16.77
CA ARG A 72 -34.18 -21.19 -17.28
C ARG A 72 -33.86 -19.98 -16.41
N ALA A 73 -33.54 -18.84 -17.01
CA ALA A 73 -33.26 -17.61 -16.27
C ALA A 73 -34.48 -17.22 -15.42
N ASP A 74 -34.27 -16.85 -14.15
CA ASP A 74 -35.28 -16.44 -13.17
C ASP A 74 -36.32 -17.50 -12.76
N TYR A 75 -36.06 -18.78 -13.06
CA TYR A 75 -36.95 -19.89 -12.66
C TYR A 75 -36.16 -21.10 -12.15
N ASP A 76 -36.66 -21.73 -11.10
CA ASP A 76 -36.17 -23.00 -10.58
C ASP A 76 -36.85 -24.18 -11.29
N PHE A 77 -36.05 -25.16 -11.72
CA PHE A 77 -36.56 -26.42 -12.26
C PHE A 77 -37.01 -27.33 -11.11
N ILE A 78 -38.31 -27.63 -11.05
CA ILE A 78 -38.90 -28.41 -9.96
C ILE A 78 -38.79 -29.91 -10.23
N ALA A 79 -39.39 -30.40 -11.31
CA ALA A 79 -39.37 -31.80 -11.74
C ALA A 79 -39.96 -31.95 -13.15
N TRP A 80 -39.85 -33.16 -13.69
CA TRP A 80 -40.58 -33.61 -14.88
C TRP A 80 -41.93 -34.22 -14.51
N TYR A 81 -42.92 -33.99 -15.36
CA TYR A 81 -44.29 -34.44 -15.19
C TYR A 81 -44.81 -35.12 -16.45
N THR A 82 -45.81 -35.99 -16.34
CA THR A 82 -46.35 -36.75 -17.48
C THR A 82 -47.32 -35.96 -18.37
N GLU A 83 -47.70 -34.76 -17.95
CA GLU A 83 -48.66 -33.90 -18.64
C GLU A 83 -48.34 -32.41 -18.43
N PRO A 84 -48.75 -31.52 -19.37
CA PRO A 84 -48.43 -30.09 -19.32
C PRO A 84 -48.87 -29.39 -18.04
N GLU A 85 -49.98 -29.82 -17.43
CA GLU A 85 -50.56 -29.29 -16.20
C GLU A 85 -49.71 -29.59 -14.95
N CYS A 86 -48.72 -30.48 -15.09
CA CYS A 86 -47.74 -30.81 -14.06
C CYS A 86 -48.36 -31.26 -12.72
N THR A 87 -49.27 -32.23 -12.77
CA THR A 87 -49.95 -32.81 -11.59
C THR A 87 -49.32 -34.15 -11.15
N THR A 88 -48.86 -34.97 -12.10
CA THR A 88 -48.27 -36.30 -11.88
C THR A 88 -46.77 -36.28 -12.23
N LYS A 89 -45.92 -36.44 -11.21
CA LYS A 89 -44.46 -36.47 -11.41
C LYS A 89 -44.07 -37.71 -12.23
N PHE A 90 -43.18 -37.52 -13.19
CA PHE A 90 -42.61 -38.63 -13.95
C PHE A 90 -41.60 -39.42 -13.10
N ASP A 91 -41.77 -40.73 -13.06
CA ASP A 91 -40.88 -41.64 -12.32
C ASP A 91 -39.80 -42.22 -13.25
N PHE A 92 -38.59 -41.67 -13.16
CA PHE A 92 -37.43 -42.14 -13.92
C PHE A 92 -36.95 -43.55 -13.55
N SER A 93 -37.54 -44.21 -12.55
CA SER A 93 -37.26 -45.61 -12.23
C SER A 93 -38.02 -46.60 -13.12
N GLN A 94 -39.05 -46.14 -13.85
CA GLN A 94 -39.82 -46.96 -14.78
C GLN A 94 -39.10 -47.16 -16.12
N TYR A 95 -39.31 -48.33 -16.72
CA TYR A 95 -38.78 -48.64 -18.04
C TYR A 95 -39.65 -48.01 -19.14
N ILE A 96 -38.99 -47.47 -20.18
CA ILE A 96 -39.62 -46.89 -21.35
C ILE A 96 -39.98 -48.01 -22.33
N ASN A 97 -41.28 -48.28 -22.47
CA ASN A 97 -41.85 -49.28 -23.38
C ASN A 97 -42.85 -48.68 -24.37
N ALA A 98 -42.90 -47.34 -24.46
CA ALA A 98 -43.68 -46.58 -25.41
C ALA A 98 -43.03 -45.20 -25.61
N ASP A 99 -43.32 -44.53 -26.73
CA ASP A 99 -42.94 -43.13 -26.93
C ASP A 99 -43.51 -42.30 -25.77
N THR A 100 -42.64 -41.56 -25.09
CA THR A 100 -42.95 -40.90 -23.81
C THR A 100 -42.73 -39.40 -23.94
N HIS A 101 -43.68 -38.60 -23.46
CA HIS A 101 -43.60 -37.15 -23.46
C HIS A 101 -43.70 -36.66 -22.03
N ILE A 102 -42.72 -35.85 -21.60
CA ILE A 102 -42.66 -35.30 -20.23
C ILE A 102 -42.45 -33.80 -20.28
N TYR A 103 -43.02 -33.10 -19.30
CA TYR A 103 -43.12 -31.64 -19.25
C TYR A 103 -42.41 -31.11 -18.01
N ALA A 104 -41.57 -30.10 -18.18
CA ALA A 104 -40.88 -29.45 -17.06
C ALA A 104 -41.85 -28.59 -16.26
N LYS A 105 -41.77 -28.68 -14.93
CA LYS A 105 -42.40 -27.70 -14.03
C LYS A 105 -41.35 -26.69 -13.57
N TRP A 106 -41.71 -25.42 -13.70
CA TRP A 106 -40.90 -24.28 -13.29
C TRP A 106 -41.59 -23.53 -12.16
N GLU A 107 -40.80 -23.01 -11.23
CA GLU A 107 -41.25 -22.05 -10.23
C GLU A 107 -40.46 -20.76 -10.44
N LYS A 108 -41.13 -19.60 -10.51
CA LYS A 108 -40.44 -18.33 -10.71
C LYS A 108 -39.64 -18.02 -9.44
N GLN A 109 -38.36 -17.68 -9.60
CA GLN A 109 -37.56 -17.18 -8.49
C GLN A 109 -38.18 -15.89 -7.96
N ALA A 110 -38.21 -15.74 -6.64
CA ALA A 110 -38.70 -14.53 -6.02
C ALA A 110 -37.79 -13.35 -6.38
N ALA A 111 -38.37 -12.17 -6.62
CA ALA A 111 -37.59 -10.97 -6.89
C ALA A 111 -36.68 -10.65 -5.70
N GLN A 112 -35.51 -10.06 -5.96
CA GLN A 112 -34.58 -9.64 -4.92
C GLN A 112 -34.20 -8.18 -5.12
N TYR A 113 -34.15 -7.46 -4.00
CA TYR A 113 -33.76 -6.06 -3.95
C TYR A 113 -32.45 -5.87 -3.22
N THR A 114 -31.74 -4.82 -3.60
CA THR A 114 -30.48 -4.39 -3.00
C THR A 114 -30.77 -3.55 -1.78
N VAL A 115 -30.29 -3.97 -0.62
CA VAL A 115 -30.21 -3.11 0.57
C VAL A 115 -28.78 -2.62 0.70
N THR A 116 -28.61 -1.30 0.67
CA THR A 116 -27.32 -0.63 0.84
C THR A 116 -27.25 -0.01 2.22
N PHE A 117 -26.31 -0.46 3.04
CA PHE A 117 -26.05 0.09 4.37
C PHE A 117 -24.98 1.16 4.29
N ASP A 118 -25.40 2.43 4.32
CA ASP A 118 -24.51 3.57 4.43
C ASP A 118 -24.18 3.83 5.92
N PHE A 119 -22.91 3.72 6.28
CA PHE A 119 -22.44 4.00 7.63
C PHE A 119 -22.55 5.48 8.05
N ASN A 120 -22.93 6.41 7.18
CA ASN A 120 -23.34 7.77 7.57
C ASN A 120 -22.37 8.57 8.48
N TYR A 121 -21.05 8.43 8.28
CA TYR A 121 -20.03 9.27 8.91
C TYR A 121 -18.92 9.67 7.91
N SER A 122 -18.16 10.72 8.23
CA SER A 122 -17.05 11.18 7.37
C SER A 122 -15.89 10.17 7.37
N GLY A 123 -15.28 9.91 6.22
CA GLY A 123 -14.15 8.97 6.11
C GLY A 123 -14.55 7.48 6.12
N LYS A 124 -15.86 7.19 6.15
CA LYS A 124 -16.41 5.84 5.97
C LYS A 124 -15.85 5.16 4.72
N GLY A 125 -15.64 3.86 4.80
CA GLY A 125 -15.33 3.03 3.64
C GLY A 125 -16.56 2.80 2.75
N GLU A 126 -16.47 1.80 1.87
CA GLU A 126 -17.60 1.38 1.05
C GLU A 126 -18.79 0.92 1.91
N PRO A 127 -20.04 1.16 1.45
CA PRO A 127 -21.23 0.67 2.13
C PRO A 127 -21.27 -0.86 2.12
N ALA A 128 -21.94 -1.46 3.10
CA ALA A 128 -22.25 -2.88 3.05
C ALA A 128 -23.49 -3.10 2.19
N VAL A 129 -23.52 -4.16 1.39
CA VAL A 129 -24.62 -4.44 0.46
C VAL A 129 -25.09 -5.88 0.63
N VAL A 130 -26.41 -6.07 0.72
CA VAL A 130 -27.04 -7.39 0.78
C VAL A 130 -28.23 -7.47 -0.17
N LYS A 131 -28.52 -8.69 -0.65
CA LYS A 131 -29.72 -8.98 -1.45
C LYS A 131 -30.78 -9.60 -0.57
N VAL A 132 -31.99 -9.04 -0.59
CA VAL A 132 -33.13 -9.50 0.21
C VAL A 132 -34.28 -9.81 -0.74
N THR A 133 -34.96 -10.93 -0.50
CA THR A 133 -36.15 -11.29 -1.28
C THR A 133 -37.25 -10.27 -1.08
N GLU A 134 -37.99 -9.96 -2.13
CA GLU A 134 -39.17 -9.10 -2.09
C GLU A 134 -40.15 -9.54 -0.99
N ASN A 135 -40.66 -8.56 -0.23
CA ASN A 135 -41.55 -8.71 0.91
C ASN A 135 -40.97 -9.49 2.11
N GLU A 136 -39.65 -9.73 2.14
CA GLU A 136 -38.97 -10.28 3.32
C GLU A 136 -38.31 -9.17 4.17
N LYS A 137 -38.11 -9.48 5.45
CA LYS A 137 -37.33 -8.63 6.37
C LYS A 137 -35.85 -8.85 6.14
N ILE A 138 -35.04 -7.86 6.54
CA ILE A 138 -33.59 -8.02 6.59
C ILE A 138 -33.26 -8.93 7.79
N ALA A 139 -32.61 -10.06 7.55
CA ALA A 139 -32.18 -10.95 8.65
C ALA A 139 -31.01 -10.35 9.43
N GLU A 140 -31.00 -10.53 10.75
CA GLU A 140 -29.99 -9.97 11.67
C GLU A 140 -28.55 -10.34 11.26
N GLN A 141 -28.32 -11.56 10.78
CA GLN A 141 -27.03 -12.04 10.29
C GLN A 141 -26.46 -11.26 9.08
N TYR A 142 -27.29 -10.45 8.43
CA TYR A 142 -26.92 -9.59 7.31
C TYR A 142 -26.65 -8.15 7.73
N LEU A 143 -26.87 -7.79 9.01
CA LEU A 143 -26.55 -6.46 9.51
C LEU A 143 -25.04 -6.30 9.66
N PRO A 144 -24.44 -5.22 9.12
CA PRO A 144 -23.02 -4.99 9.29
C PRO A 144 -22.71 -4.51 10.71
N THR A 145 -21.53 -4.86 11.20
CA THR A 145 -20.99 -4.30 12.44
C THR A 145 -20.47 -2.87 12.21
N SER A 146 -20.50 -2.03 13.26
CA SER A 146 -19.95 -0.66 13.19
C SER A 146 -18.46 -0.68 12.81
N PRO A 147 -18.05 0.00 11.72
CA PRO A 147 -16.63 0.23 11.41
C PRO A 147 -16.08 1.48 12.13
N ARG A 148 -16.93 2.26 12.81
CA ARG A 148 -16.55 3.53 13.44
C ARG A 148 -16.03 3.26 14.86
N LEU A 149 -14.75 3.58 15.08
CA LEU A 149 -14.06 3.30 16.34
C LEU A 149 -14.81 3.93 17.53
N GLY A 150 -15.10 3.12 18.54
CA GLY A 150 -15.75 3.53 19.79
C GLY A 150 -17.19 4.00 19.68
N MET A 151 -17.86 3.66 18.58
CA MET A 151 -19.27 3.93 18.32
C MET A 151 -19.99 2.63 17.96
N GLU A 152 -21.18 2.45 18.52
CA GLU A 152 -22.09 1.35 18.18
C GLU A 152 -23.23 1.86 17.30
N ILE A 153 -23.74 1.01 16.40
CA ILE A 153 -24.90 1.37 15.58
C ILE A 153 -26.13 1.25 16.45
N SER A 154 -26.79 2.39 16.72
CA SER A 154 -28.01 2.44 17.53
C SER A 154 -29.28 2.16 16.71
N GLY A 155 -29.17 2.20 15.37
CA GLY A 155 -30.27 1.90 14.46
C GLY A 155 -29.96 2.26 13.01
N TRP A 156 -30.89 1.91 12.12
CA TRP A 156 -30.84 2.19 10.69
C TRP A 156 -32.04 3.03 10.27
N PHE A 157 -31.83 3.95 9.34
CA PHE A 157 -32.79 4.98 8.97
C PHE A 157 -32.89 5.10 7.44
N GLU A 158 -34.05 5.47 6.93
CA GLU A 158 -34.28 5.64 5.49
C GLU A 158 -33.70 6.97 4.95
N ASP A 159 -33.30 7.88 5.84
CA ASP A 159 -32.71 9.18 5.53
C ASP A 159 -31.41 9.43 6.30
N ALA A 160 -30.50 10.21 5.69
CA ALA A 160 -29.20 10.53 6.28
C ALA A 160 -29.28 11.42 7.53
N ASP A 161 -30.39 12.15 7.73
CA ASP A 161 -30.64 12.94 8.94
C ASP A 161 -31.13 12.07 10.11
N CYS A 162 -31.29 10.76 9.89
CA CYS A 162 -31.74 9.77 10.85
C CYS A 162 -33.09 10.14 11.51
N THR A 163 -34.08 10.53 10.69
CA THR A 163 -35.41 10.93 11.16
C THR A 163 -36.50 9.87 10.92
N LEU A 164 -36.29 8.96 9.97
CA LEU A 164 -37.19 7.89 9.56
C LEU A 164 -36.57 6.52 9.90
N ALA A 165 -36.84 6.02 11.10
CA ALA A 165 -36.26 4.77 11.57
C ALA A 165 -36.82 3.55 10.81
N TRP A 166 -35.92 2.71 10.30
CA TRP A 166 -36.26 1.40 9.74
C TRP A 166 -36.42 0.37 10.87
N ASN A 167 -37.60 -0.24 10.97
CA ASN A 167 -37.90 -1.22 12.01
C ASN A 167 -37.58 -2.64 11.52
N MET A 168 -36.45 -3.19 11.99
CA MET A 168 -35.97 -4.53 11.61
C MET A 168 -36.95 -5.67 11.92
N ASP A 169 -37.84 -5.49 12.88
CA ASP A 169 -38.83 -6.50 13.28
C ASP A 169 -40.15 -6.39 12.50
N ARG A 170 -40.39 -5.30 11.77
CA ARG A 170 -41.68 -5.02 11.12
C ARG A 170 -41.56 -4.79 9.62
N ASP A 171 -40.57 -4.01 9.21
CA ASP A 171 -40.48 -3.48 7.85
C ASP A 171 -39.88 -4.52 6.90
N VAL A 172 -40.34 -4.52 5.65
CA VAL A 172 -39.99 -5.50 4.62
C VAL A 172 -39.46 -4.79 3.39
N VAL A 173 -38.52 -5.44 2.69
CA VAL A 173 -37.88 -4.87 1.50
C VAL A 173 -38.80 -5.05 0.29
N THR A 174 -39.20 -3.95 -0.33
CA THR A 174 -40.10 -3.94 -1.51
C THR A 174 -39.48 -3.27 -2.74
N GLU A 175 -38.32 -2.63 -2.58
CA GLU A 175 -37.51 -2.05 -3.64
C GLU A 175 -36.06 -1.92 -3.17
N ASP A 176 -35.16 -1.52 -4.09
CA ASP A 176 -33.78 -1.19 -3.72
C ASP A 176 -33.79 0.01 -2.75
N ILE A 177 -33.14 -0.15 -1.60
CA ILE A 177 -33.18 0.84 -0.51
C ILE A 177 -31.79 1.10 0.06
N THR A 178 -31.54 2.35 0.44
CA THR A 178 -30.35 2.74 1.21
C THR A 178 -30.77 3.05 2.64
N LEU A 179 -30.11 2.40 3.61
CA LEU A 179 -30.29 2.62 5.03
C LEU A 179 -29.05 3.29 5.63
N TYR A 180 -29.26 4.33 6.43
CA TYR A 180 -28.24 5.15 7.05
C TYR A 180 -28.09 4.80 8.53
N ALA A 181 -26.85 4.59 8.98
CA ALA A 181 -26.58 4.27 10.37
C ALA A 181 -26.76 5.50 11.29
N ALA A 182 -27.43 5.31 12.41
CA ALA A 182 -27.30 6.19 13.58
C ALA A 182 -26.36 5.55 14.60
N TYR A 183 -25.71 6.38 15.41
CA TYR A 183 -24.69 5.93 16.34
C TYR A 183 -24.94 6.37 17.77
N GLU A 184 -24.51 5.53 18.69
CA GLU A 184 -24.27 5.88 20.07
C GLU A 184 -22.81 5.55 20.46
N THR A 185 -22.32 6.16 21.54
CA THR A 185 -20.97 5.85 22.03
C THR A 185 -20.94 4.46 22.62
N ASP A 186 -19.88 3.69 22.31
CA ASP A 186 -19.62 2.41 22.96
C ASP A 186 -19.51 2.61 24.49
N ALA A 187 -20.48 2.06 25.22
CA ALA A 187 -20.61 2.20 26.66
C ALA A 187 -19.49 1.49 27.45
N SER A 188 -18.75 0.59 26.81
CA SER A 188 -17.59 -0.07 27.41
C SER A 188 -16.37 0.85 27.52
N ILE A 189 -16.35 1.97 26.78
CA ILE A 189 -15.24 2.92 26.75
C ILE A 189 -15.44 3.97 27.85
N PRO A 190 -14.55 4.06 28.86
CA PRO A 190 -14.65 5.06 29.90
C PRO A 190 -14.54 6.49 29.33
N ARG A 191 -15.43 7.38 29.75
CA ARG A 191 -15.46 8.79 29.34
C ARG A 191 -15.52 9.73 30.54
N ASN A 192 -14.95 10.93 30.36
CA ASN A 192 -15.08 12.04 31.28
C ASN A 192 -16.46 12.72 31.11
N PRO A 193 -16.89 13.59 32.05
CA PRO A 193 -18.16 14.30 31.94
C PRO A 193 -18.30 15.18 30.68
N ASP A 194 -17.19 15.60 30.07
CA ASP A 194 -17.15 16.37 28.83
C ASP A 194 -17.23 15.49 27.56
N GLY A 195 -17.34 14.17 27.72
CA GLY A 195 -17.41 13.20 26.63
C GLY A 195 -16.06 12.70 26.12
N SER A 196 -14.94 13.32 26.53
CA SER A 196 -13.59 12.87 26.17
C SER A 196 -13.27 11.49 26.75
N ILE A 197 -12.35 10.76 26.13
CA ILE A 197 -11.92 9.45 26.63
C ILE A 197 -11.24 9.63 27.99
N LYS A 198 -11.64 8.79 28.95
CA LYS A 198 -11.06 8.78 30.29
C LYS A 198 -9.89 7.80 30.34
N TYR A 199 -8.71 8.31 30.63
CA TYR A 199 -7.49 7.52 30.82
C TYR A 199 -7.18 7.32 32.30
N GLU A 200 -7.07 6.06 32.74
CA GLU A 200 -6.64 5.68 34.09
C GLU A 200 -5.62 4.55 34.01
N ASN A 201 -4.35 4.86 34.31
CA ASN A 201 -3.22 3.93 34.27
C ASN A 201 -3.07 3.13 32.96
N VAL A 202 -3.39 3.75 31.82
CA VAL A 202 -3.30 3.13 30.50
C VAL A 202 -1.83 3.00 30.11
N VAL A 203 -1.41 1.82 29.64
CA VAL A 203 -0.05 1.57 29.16
C VAL A 203 -0.07 1.44 27.65
N VAL A 204 0.74 2.25 26.96
CA VAL A 204 0.89 2.18 25.51
C VAL A 204 2.25 1.57 25.19
N ASN A 205 2.25 0.38 24.59
CA ASN A 205 3.47 -0.19 24.05
C ASN A 205 3.82 0.49 22.72
N PHE A 206 4.93 1.24 22.75
CA PHE A 206 5.45 2.00 21.63
C PHE A 206 6.76 1.36 21.14
N TRP A 207 6.79 0.96 19.87
CA TRP A 207 7.97 0.34 19.28
C TRP A 207 8.65 1.25 18.26
N VAL A 208 9.97 1.41 18.37
CA VAL A 208 10.80 2.19 17.46
C VAL A 208 11.64 1.23 16.62
N GLY A 209 11.30 1.12 15.33
CA GLY A 209 11.89 0.11 14.46
C GLY A 209 13.19 0.50 13.76
N SER A 210 13.52 1.78 13.73
CA SER A 210 14.79 2.27 13.20
C SER A 210 15.34 3.35 14.12
N ASN A 211 16.61 3.29 14.50
CA ASN A 211 17.26 4.39 15.21
C ASN A 211 18.20 5.11 14.24
N PHE A 212 17.84 6.32 13.84
CA PHE A 212 18.66 7.17 12.98
C PHE A 212 19.25 8.37 13.75
N GLY A 213 19.73 8.11 14.97
CA GLY A 213 20.43 9.10 15.81
C GLY A 213 19.51 10.04 16.59
N TYR A 214 18.20 9.77 16.63
CA TYR A 214 17.21 10.60 17.31
C TYR A 214 16.70 10.02 18.64
N ASP A 215 17.22 8.87 19.08
CA ASP A 215 16.69 8.16 20.24
C ASP A 215 16.81 8.95 21.55
N ALA A 216 17.86 9.75 21.72
CA ALA A 216 18.04 10.58 22.91
C ALA A 216 16.90 11.59 23.07
N TYR A 217 16.54 12.30 21.99
CA TYR A 217 15.43 13.26 22.03
C TYR A 217 14.09 12.55 22.15
N LEU A 218 13.86 11.45 21.44
CA LEU A 218 12.64 10.67 21.55
C LEU A 218 12.42 10.14 22.99
N LYS A 219 13.46 9.64 23.65
CA LYS A 219 13.43 9.26 25.08
C LYS A 219 13.03 10.45 25.96
N SER A 220 13.53 11.64 25.67
CA SER A 220 13.15 12.85 26.41
C SER A 220 11.67 13.20 26.25
N LEU A 221 11.11 13.01 25.04
CA LEU A 221 9.68 13.20 24.79
C LEU A 221 8.84 12.17 25.54
N VAL A 222 9.23 10.89 25.53
CA VAL A 222 8.57 9.82 26.31
C VAL A 222 8.57 10.16 27.80
N ASN A 223 9.72 10.55 28.36
CA ASN A 223 9.83 10.90 29.77
C ASN A 223 8.96 12.10 30.13
N ARG A 224 8.96 13.14 29.29
CA ARG A 224 8.13 14.33 29.49
C ARG A 224 6.65 13.98 29.43
N PHE A 225 6.21 13.25 28.40
CA PHE A 225 4.82 12.84 28.25
C PHE A 225 4.35 11.99 29.44
N ASN A 226 5.16 11.01 29.87
CA ASN A 226 4.84 10.18 31.04
C ASN A 226 4.72 10.99 32.33
N SER A 227 5.59 11.99 32.51
CA SER A 227 5.53 12.89 33.66
C SER A 227 4.24 13.74 33.64
N GLU A 228 3.90 14.32 32.50
CA GLU A 228 2.71 15.15 32.30
C GLU A 228 1.39 14.35 32.42
N ASN A 229 1.44 13.04 32.16
CA ASN A 229 0.30 12.13 32.18
C ASN A 229 0.31 11.12 33.34
N THR A 230 0.97 11.46 34.45
CA THR A 230 1.04 10.60 35.64
C THR A 230 -0.34 10.13 36.09
N GLY A 231 -0.51 8.81 36.27
CA GLY A 231 -1.78 8.17 36.66
C GLY A 231 -2.81 8.05 35.54
N LYS A 232 -2.56 8.62 34.36
CA LYS A 232 -3.45 8.57 33.19
C LYS A 232 -2.90 7.66 32.10
N ILE A 233 -1.76 8.03 31.51
CA ILE A 233 -1.14 7.34 30.39
C ILE A 233 0.36 7.15 30.68
N ARG A 234 0.88 5.95 30.41
CA ARG A 234 2.30 5.63 30.42
C ARG A 234 2.71 5.01 29.09
N ILE A 235 3.66 5.63 28.43
CA ILE A 235 4.31 5.10 27.22
C ILE A 235 5.44 4.17 27.66
N ASP A 236 5.37 2.94 27.17
CA ASP A 236 6.39 1.90 27.32
C ASP A 236 7.13 1.75 25.98
N MET A 237 8.30 2.39 25.90
CA MET A 237 9.05 2.47 24.65
C MET A 237 10.07 1.33 24.54
N THR A 238 10.05 0.63 23.40
CA THR A 238 11.01 -0.41 23.03
C THR A 238 11.67 -0.10 21.69
N PHE A 239 12.85 -0.68 21.45
CA PHE A 239 13.61 -0.52 20.20
C PHE A 239 13.68 -1.84 19.41
N SER A 240 14.20 -1.77 18.18
CA SER A 240 14.43 -2.89 17.26
C SER A 240 14.90 -4.18 17.96
N GLY A 241 14.26 -5.30 17.62
CA GLY A 241 14.53 -6.62 18.22
C GLY A 241 13.58 -7.02 19.35
N ASN A 242 12.79 -6.10 19.90
CA ASN A 242 11.84 -6.35 20.99
C ASN A 242 10.37 -6.07 20.60
N LEU A 243 10.02 -6.28 19.33
CA LEU A 243 8.65 -6.07 18.86
C LEU A 243 7.72 -7.20 19.34
N VAL A 244 6.76 -6.86 20.21
CA VAL A 244 5.66 -7.77 20.58
C VAL A 244 4.45 -7.40 19.75
N GLN A 245 4.27 -8.10 18.62
CA GLN A 245 3.23 -7.83 17.63
C GLN A 245 1.82 -7.76 18.24
N SER A 246 1.51 -8.58 19.24
CA SER A 246 0.15 -8.67 19.76
C SER A 246 -0.24 -7.48 20.65
N THR A 247 0.71 -6.77 21.26
CA THR A 247 0.42 -5.70 22.23
C THR A 247 0.94 -4.32 21.82
N THR A 248 1.66 -4.21 20.69
CA THR A 248 2.22 -2.93 20.22
C THR A 248 1.15 -2.08 19.57
N ALA A 249 0.77 -0.97 20.21
CA ALA A 249 -0.23 -0.04 19.69
C ALA A 249 0.36 0.97 18.69
N LEU A 250 1.60 1.41 18.92
CA LEU A 250 2.23 2.49 18.15
C LEU A 250 3.60 2.08 17.61
N ARG A 251 3.90 2.46 16.37
CA ARG A 251 5.21 2.21 15.74
C ARG A 251 5.81 3.48 15.15
N MET A 252 7.12 3.68 15.32
CA MET A 252 7.89 4.73 14.65
C MET A 252 8.94 4.12 13.73
N GLN A 253 8.84 4.38 12.43
CA GLN A 253 9.77 3.89 11.40
C GLN A 253 9.74 4.81 10.17
N GLN A 254 10.52 4.45 9.14
CA GLN A 254 10.42 5.10 7.83
C GLN A 254 9.07 4.85 7.17
N MET A 255 8.47 5.90 6.63
CA MET A 255 7.13 5.82 6.04
C MET A 255 7.06 4.96 4.78
N PRO A 256 8.01 5.04 3.82
CA PRO A 256 7.99 4.17 2.64
C PRO A 256 8.03 2.67 2.98
N GLY A 257 8.78 2.29 4.03
CA GLY A 257 8.86 0.89 4.47
C GLY A 257 7.58 0.42 5.15
N MET A 258 6.90 1.32 5.86
CA MET A 258 5.64 1.02 6.52
C MET A 258 4.47 0.90 5.54
N ASN A 259 4.49 1.64 4.43
CA ASN A 259 3.44 1.61 3.42
C ASN A 259 3.24 0.23 2.78
N ALA A 260 4.28 -0.61 2.72
CA ALA A 260 4.18 -1.99 2.25
C ALA A 260 3.18 -2.84 3.07
N GLY A 261 2.97 -2.49 4.35
CA GLY A 261 2.08 -3.20 5.26
C GLY A 261 0.92 -2.33 5.79
N TYR A 262 0.52 -1.27 5.07
CA TYR A 262 -0.42 -0.26 5.58
C TYR A 262 -1.76 -0.85 6.06
N THR A 263 -2.22 -1.97 5.50
CA THR A 263 -3.46 -2.66 5.89
C THR A 263 -3.46 -3.15 7.34
N GLY A 264 -2.26 -3.42 7.89
CA GLY A 264 -2.03 -3.75 9.29
C GLY A 264 -2.12 -2.56 10.24
N TYR A 265 -2.44 -1.36 9.75
CA TYR A 265 -2.56 -0.14 10.54
C TYR A 265 -3.94 0.49 10.38
N TYR A 266 -4.38 1.23 11.41
CA TYR A 266 -5.53 2.13 11.31
C TYR A 266 -5.14 3.40 10.56
N SER A 267 -6.10 4.04 9.91
CA SER A 267 -5.85 5.39 9.41
C SER A 267 -5.70 6.36 10.60
N VAL A 268 -4.84 7.36 10.45
CA VAL A 268 -4.64 8.43 11.44
C VAL A 268 -5.95 9.17 11.68
N GLU A 269 -6.73 9.40 10.62
CA GLU A 269 -8.03 10.07 10.64
C GLU A 269 -9.03 9.38 11.57
N GLU A 270 -9.21 8.07 11.42
CA GLU A 270 -10.15 7.30 12.25
C GLU A 270 -9.72 7.30 13.73
N VAL A 271 -8.41 7.19 13.98
CA VAL A 271 -7.88 7.15 15.35
C VAL A 271 -7.94 8.52 16.01
N TYR A 272 -7.65 9.59 15.27
CA TYR A 272 -7.71 10.97 15.78
C TYR A 272 -9.15 11.43 16.01
N ASP A 273 -10.09 11.10 15.12
CA ASP A 273 -11.53 11.36 15.35
C ASP A 273 -12.00 10.68 16.64
N PHE A 274 -11.66 9.40 16.80
CA PHE A 274 -12.01 8.65 18.00
C PHE A 274 -11.37 9.22 19.28
N ALA A 275 -10.10 9.63 19.22
CA ALA A 275 -9.40 10.26 20.34
C ALA A 275 -9.84 11.71 20.61
N GLY A 276 -10.61 12.34 19.71
CA GLY A 276 -10.97 13.76 19.82
C GLY A 276 -9.81 14.71 19.52
N ILE A 277 -8.84 14.28 18.70
CA ILE A 277 -7.66 15.06 18.34
C ILE A 277 -7.90 15.80 17.02
N GLU A 278 -7.94 17.12 17.08
CA GLU A 278 -7.98 17.94 15.88
C GLU A 278 -6.59 18.04 15.22
N TYR A 279 -6.56 17.78 13.91
CA TYR A 279 -5.36 17.95 13.09
C TYR A 279 -5.72 18.62 11.76
N SER A 280 -4.75 19.34 11.19
CA SER A 280 -4.87 19.94 9.87
C SER A 280 -3.81 19.39 8.93
N ARG A 281 -4.23 18.92 7.75
CA ARG A 281 -3.31 18.55 6.67
C ARG A 281 -2.43 19.73 6.23
N SER A 282 -2.92 20.96 6.34
CA SER A 282 -2.19 22.18 5.95
C SER A 282 -1.06 22.57 6.92
N ASP A 283 -1.04 22.00 8.13
CA ASP A 283 0.05 22.18 9.10
C ASP A 283 1.24 21.26 8.79
N TYR A 284 1.21 20.52 7.67
CA TYR A 284 2.34 19.75 7.18
C TYR A 284 2.82 20.27 5.82
N PHE A 285 4.10 20.09 5.52
CA PHE A 285 4.62 20.32 4.17
C PHE A 285 3.99 19.30 3.22
N GLU A 286 3.13 19.78 2.30
CA GLU A 286 2.31 18.93 1.44
C GLU A 286 3.16 17.96 0.61
N GLN A 287 4.19 18.47 -0.06
CA GLN A 287 5.03 17.65 -0.93
C GLN A 287 5.90 16.67 -0.13
N ALA A 288 6.33 17.02 1.08
CA ALA A 288 7.18 16.18 1.92
C ALA A 288 6.40 15.08 2.66
N SER A 289 5.06 15.17 2.74
CA SER A 289 4.20 14.25 3.50
C SER A 289 3.36 13.31 2.62
N ARG A 290 3.60 13.26 1.31
CA ARG A 290 2.84 12.45 0.34
C ARG A 290 2.82 10.96 0.69
N ASP A 291 3.93 10.44 1.20
CA ASP A 291 4.10 9.06 1.64
C ASP A 291 3.39 8.72 2.96
N SER A 292 2.82 9.72 3.63
CA SER A 292 1.92 9.50 4.78
C SER A 292 0.55 9.02 4.34
N TYR A 293 0.21 9.17 3.05
CA TYR A 293 -1.11 8.85 2.50
C TYR A 293 -1.04 7.66 1.55
N VAL A 294 -1.90 6.67 1.75
CA VAL A 294 -2.07 5.52 0.86
C VAL A 294 -3.54 5.45 0.46
N GLY A 295 -3.83 5.53 -0.84
CA GLY A 295 -5.22 5.55 -1.33
C GLY A 295 -6.04 6.74 -0.80
N GLY A 296 -5.41 7.90 -0.59
CA GLY A 296 -6.06 9.13 -0.11
C GLY A 296 -6.28 9.22 1.41
N LYS A 297 -6.07 8.13 2.15
CA LYS A 297 -6.15 8.09 3.63
C LYS A 297 -4.76 8.23 4.24
N MET A 298 -4.66 9.01 5.32
CA MET A 298 -3.42 9.16 6.08
C MET A 298 -3.20 7.94 6.97
N TYR A 299 -2.07 7.24 6.82
CA TYR A 299 -1.70 6.07 7.64
C TYR A 299 -0.52 6.34 8.57
N SER A 300 0.21 7.43 8.34
CA SER A 300 1.34 7.84 9.17
C SER A 300 1.17 9.27 9.65
N VAL A 301 1.36 9.52 10.94
CA VAL A 301 1.54 10.86 11.49
C VAL A 301 2.96 11.33 11.10
N PRO A 302 3.12 12.42 10.32
CA PRO A 302 4.43 12.92 9.93
C PRO A 302 5.15 13.49 11.15
N VAL A 303 6.43 13.15 11.30
CA VAL A 303 7.26 13.61 12.44
C VAL A 303 8.46 14.39 11.92
N ILE A 304 9.34 13.73 11.17
CA ILE A 304 10.62 14.30 10.74
C ILE A 304 11.02 13.83 9.34
N MET A 305 11.82 14.67 8.68
CA MET A 305 12.40 14.42 7.37
C MET A 305 13.89 14.78 7.31
N GLY A 306 14.62 14.16 6.40
CA GLY A 306 16.03 14.42 6.14
C GLY A 306 16.26 14.62 4.65
N ALA A 307 16.67 15.84 4.28
CA ALA A 307 17.04 16.17 2.91
C ALA A 307 18.55 15.94 2.69
N PRO A 308 18.95 15.25 1.61
CA PRO A 308 20.35 15.17 1.22
C PRO A 308 20.85 16.53 0.72
N PHE A 309 22.14 16.79 0.88
CA PHE A 309 22.77 18.06 0.49
C PHE A 309 24.25 17.86 0.19
N PHE A 310 24.86 18.80 -0.53
CA PHE A 310 26.31 18.84 -0.72
C PHE A 310 26.99 19.62 0.40
N VAL A 311 28.09 19.08 0.91
CA VAL A 311 29.14 19.89 1.53
C VAL A 311 30.18 20.28 0.48
N TYR A 312 30.80 21.45 0.65
CA TYR A 312 31.84 21.92 -0.26
C TYR A 312 33.06 22.51 0.43
N ASN A 313 34.21 22.38 -0.21
CA ASN A 313 35.45 23.00 0.25
C ASN A 313 35.42 24.51 -0.07
N LYS A 314 35.37 25.36 0.96
CA LYS A 314 35.25 26.82 0.81
C LYS A 314 36.39 27.43 -0.01
N THR A 315 37.62 26.96 0.16
CA THR A 315 38.80 27.45 -0.57
C THR A 315 38.71 27.12 -2.06
N LEU A 316 38.38 25.87 -2.39
CA LEU A 316 38.22 25.47 -3.79
C LEU A 316 37.01 26.15 -4.45
N MET A 317 35.91 26.30 -3.71
CA MET A 317 34.74 27.03 -4.19
C MET A 317 35.09 28.49 -4.52
N GLN A 318 35.80 29.19 -3.63
CA GLN A 318 36.26 30.56 -3.87
C GLN A 318 37.22 30.67 -5.07
N LYS A 319 38.05 29.64 -5.29
CA LYS A 319 39.01 29.59 -6.40
C LYS A 319 38.33 29.41 -7.76
N TYR A 320 37.29 28.58 -7.84
CA TYR A 320 36.72 28.15 -9.11
C TYR A 320 35.36 28.76 -9.46
N ALA A 321 34.53 29.10 -8.47
CA ALA A 321 33.23 29.72 -8.71
C ALA A 321 33.35 31.10 -9.35
N GLU A 322 32.47 31.39 -10.31
CA GLU A 322 32.42 32.70 -10.95
C GLU A 322 31.96 33.76 -9.94
N ASN A 323 32.84 34.72 -9.63
CA ASN A 323 32.60 35.76 -8.63
C ASN A 323 32.20 35.21 -7.24
N GLY A 324 32.56 33.96 -6.92
CA GLY A 324 32.17 33.29 -5.68
C GLY A 324 30.70 32.89 -5.59
N ALA A 325 29.93 32.96 -6.68
CA ALA A 325 28.51 32.58 -6.70
C ALA A 325 28.34 31.05 -6.70
N LEU A 326 27.42 30.56 -5.87
CA LEU A 326 27.06 29.13 -5.86
C LEU A 326 26.27 28.77 -7.14
N PRO A 327 26.44 27.53 -7.67
CA PRO A 327 25.66 27.09 -8.82
C PRO A 327 24.18 26.98 -8.47
N THR A 328 23.32 27.28 -9.44
CA THR A 328 21.85 27.31 -9.26
C THR A 328 21.12 26.36 -10.20
N ASN A 329 21.84 25.73 -11.12
CA ASN A 329 21.33 24.78 -12.10
C ASN A 329 22.43 23.83 -12.56
N TYR A 330 22.06 22.79 -13.30
CA TYR A 330 23.00 21.78 -13.78
C TYR A 330 24.11 22.36 -14.66
N SER A 331 23.79 23.26 -15.59
CA SER A 331 24.81 23.86 -16.47
C SER A 331 25.88 24.64 -15.70
N LYS A 332 25.49 25.43 -14.70
CA LYS A 332 26.44 26.16 -13.84
C LYS A 332 27.24 25.23 -12.93
N LEU A 333 26.59 24.18 -12.40
CA LEU A 333 27.29 23.16 -11.60
C LEU A 333 28.35 22.45 -12.45
N SER A 334 27.97 21.99 -13.64
CA SER A 334 28.87 21.32 -14.58
C SER A 334 30.06 22.21 -14.96
N ALA A 335 29.83 23.48 -15.28
CA ALA A 335 30.90 24.43 -15.59
C ALA A 335 31.88 24.62 -14.41
N LEU A 336 31.36 24.73 -13.19
CA LEU A 336 32.17 24.81 -11.97
C LEU A 336 33.02 23.55 -11.78
N LEU A 337 32.42 22.36 -11.90
CA LEU A 337 33.09 21.08 -11.67
C LEU A 337 34.18 20.83 -12.72
N THR A 338 33.90 21.08 -14.00
CA THR A 338 34.90 20.98 -15.08
C THR A 338 36.08 21.91 -14.83
N LYS A 339 35.82 23.16 -14.44
CA LYS A 339 36.87 24.13 -14.15
C LYS A 339 37.73 23.72 -12.95
N ALA A 340 37.10 23.20 -11.89
CA ALA A 340 37.80 22.70 -10.71
C ALA A 340 38.69 21.49 -11.05
N TYR A 341 38.15 20.50 -11.78
CA TYR A 341 38.90 19.32 -12.19
C TYR A 341 40.18 19.69 -12.97
N ASN A 342 40.02 20.48 -14.04
CA ASN A 342 41.14 20.90 -14.89
C ASN A 342 42.20 21.68 -14.12
N GLY A 343 41.78 22.42 -13.08
CA GLY A 343 42.69 23.22 -12.27
C GLY A 343 43.41 22.45 -11.16
N GLU A 344 42.91 21.30 -10.72
CA GLU A 344 43.47 20.54 -9.59
C GLU A 344 44.16 19.23 -10.01
N ILE A 345 43.73 18.60 -11.11
CA ILE A 345 44.19 17.25 -11.49
C ILE A 345 45.70 17.16 -11.75
N GLY A 346 46.33 18.25 -12.19
CA GLY A 346 47.77 18.29 -12.43
C GLY A 346 48.63 18.23 -11.16
N SER A 347 48.12 18.75 -10.04
CA SER A 347 48.79 18.73 -8.73
C SER A 347 48.26 17.64 -7.80
N ASN A 348 47.03 17.19 -8.01
CA ASN A 348 46.38 16.13 -7.25
C ASN A 348 45.72 15.14 -8.23
N ALA A 349 46.48 14.12 -8.63
CA ALA A 349 46.03 13.12 -9.59
C ALA A 349 44.79 12.32 -9.12
N SER A 350 44.50 12.32 -7.82
CA SER A 350 43.36 11.65 -7.21
C SER A 350 42.15 12.58 -7.00
N PHE A 351 42.23 13.85 -7.42
CA PHE A 351 41.16 14.82 -7.22
C PHE A 351 39.85 14.37 -7.88
N LYS A 352 38.74 14.55 -7.16
CA LYS A 352 37.38 14.30 -7.64
C LYS A 352 36.54 15.56 -7.51
N THR A 353 35.67 15.82 -8.48
CA THR A 353 34.83 17.03 -8.42
C THR A 353 33.70 16.88 -7.41
N VAL A 354 33.07 15.70 -7.38
CA VAL A 354 31.98 15.35 -6.47
C VAL A 354 32.13 13.90 -6.00
N LEU A 355 31.88 13.67 -4.72
CA LEU A 355 31.93 12.35 -4.10
C LEU A 355 30.57 11.96 -3.50
N THR A 356 30.20 10.69 -3.66
CA THR A 356 29.10 10.04 -2.95
C THR A 356 29.43 8.56 -2.70
N ASN A 357 28.48 7.80 -2.17
CA ASN A 357 28.53 6.34 -2.04
C ASN A 357 27.34 5.70 -2.80
N ARG A 358 27.27 4.36 -2.81
CA ARG A 358 26.16 3.58 -3.39
C ARG A 358 25.43 2.75 -2.35
N SER A 359 25.46 3.19 -1.09
CA SER A 359 24.80 2.50 0.00
C SER A 359 23.27 2.65 -0.07
N TRP A 360 22.57 2.02 0.87
CA TRP A 360 21.13 2.14 1.02
C TRP A 360 20.64 3.60 1.13
N THR A 361 21.39 4.49 1.78
CA THR A 361 21.01 5.91 1.93
C THR A 361 20.98 6.63 0.59
N PHE A 362 22.01 6.43 -0.25
CA PHE A 362 22.05 6.97 -1.61
C PHE A 362 20.89 6.44 -2.47
N LYS A 363 20.57 5.15 -2.33
CA LYS A 363 19.55 4.48 -3.14
C LYS A 363 18.12 4.99 -2.89
N GLU A 364 17.78 5.45 -1.69
CA GLU A 364 16.39 5.74 -1.32
C GLU A 364 15.94 7.18 -1.60
N ALA A 365 16.80 8.20 -1.46
CA ALA A 365 16.45 9.59 -1.82
C ALA A 365 17.41 10.22 -2.84
N PRO A 366 18.74 10.24 -2.60
CA PRO A 366 19.69 10.93 -3.48
C PRO A 366 19.70 10.46 -4.94
N SER A 367 19.54 9.16 -5.20
CA SER A 367 19.51 8.57 -6.54
C SER A 367 18.35 9.09 -7.42
N TYR A 368 17.28 9.57 -6.79
CA TYR A 368 16.07 10.03 -7.48
C TYR A 368 16.07 11.53 -7.78
N VAL A 369 16.97 12.32 -7.18
CA VAL A 369 16.96 13.79 -7.27
C VAL A 369 16.93 14.25 -8.74
N ALA A 370 17.74 13.65 -9.60
CA ALA A 370 17.79 14.01 -11.01
C ALA A 370 16.49 13.69 -11.75
N PHE A 371 15.88 12.55 -11.49
CA PHE A 371 14.61 12.16 -12.11
C PHE A 371 13.49 13.11 -11.69
N LEU A 372 13.43 13.42 -10.39
CA LEU A 372 12.46 14.36 -9.85
C LEU A 372 12.59 15.74 -10.48
N GLN A 373 13.79 16.32 -10.50
CA GLN A 373 14.01 17.68 -11.02
C GLN A 373 13.84 17.78 -12.54
N ASN A 374 13.99 16.68 -13.29
CA ASN A 374 13.73 16.68 -14.73
C ASN A 374 12.26 16.40 -15.09
N GLY A 375 11.34 16.24 -14.12
CA GLY A 375 9.94 15.94 -14.46
C GLY A 375 9.71 14.48 -14.83
N ALA A 376 10.55 13.57 -14.35
CA ALA A 376 10.55 12.15 -14.70
C ALA A 376 10.31 11.27 -13.47
N ASP A 377 9.25 11.55 -12.70
CA ASP A 377 8.88 10.73 -11.54
C ASP A 377 8.74 9.26 -11.93
N TYR A 378 9.19 8.34 -11.06
CA TYR A 378 9.00 6.91 -11.30
C TYR A 378 7.52 6.56 -11.36
N TYR A 379 6.72 7.18 -10.51
CA TYR A 379 5.27 7.08 -10.56
C TYR A 379 4.63 8.28 -9.87
N VAL A 380 3.38 8.54 -10.20
CA VAL A 380 2.51 9.49 -9.50
C VAL A 380 1.16 8.88 -9.22
N TYR A 381 0.49 9.33 -8.16
CA TYR A 381 -0.90 8.99 -7.89
C TYR A 381 -1.83 10.02 -8.54
N GLU A 382 -2.61 9.60 -9.53
CA GLU A 382 -3.61 10.44 -10.19
C GLU A 382 -4.87 9.64 -10.55
N ASN A 383 -6.03 10.27 -10.44
CA ASN A 383 -7.33 9.67 -10.77
C ASN A 383 -7.56 8.28 -10.13
N GLY A 384 -7.10 8.10 -8.89
CA GLY A 384 -7.29 6.87 -8.13
C GLY A 384 -6.28 5.75 -8.43
N SER A 385 -5.30 5.96 -9.32
CA SER A 385 -4.33 4.94 -9.73
C SER A 385 -2.90 5.47 -9.68
N PHE A 386 -1.93 4.56 -9.49
CA PHE A 386 -0.51 4.88 -9.63
C PHE A 386 -0.07 4.67 -11.08
N VAL A 387 0.53 5.70 -11.68
CA VAL A 387 0.92 5.68 -13.10
C VAL A 387 2.37 6.11 -13.28
N ASN A 388 3.07 5.43 -14.18
CA ASN A 388 4.35 5.89 -14.69
C ASN A 388 4.10 6.70 -15.97
N LYS A 389 4.55 7.95 -15.99
CA LYS A 389 4.30 8.88 -17.10
C LYS A 389 5.26 8.73 -18.27
N TRP A 390 6.19 7.77 -18.23
CA TRP A 390 7.25 7.66 -19.25
C TRP A 390 6.76 7.01 -20.55
N SER A 391 5.48 6.62 -20.63
CA SER A 391 4.82 6.34 -21.91
C SER A 391 4.72 7.59 -22.80
N ASP A 392 4.72 8.79 -22.20
CA ASP A 392 4.91 10.05 -22.92
C ASP A 392 6.38 10.21 -23.32
N SER A 393 6.63 10.37 -24.62
CA SER A 393 7.98 10.48 -25.17
C SER A 393 8.81 11.65 -24.63
N ALA A 394 8.18 12.76 -24.23
CA ALA A 394 8.87 13.89 -23.63
C ALA A 394 9.30 13.58 -22.19
N VAL A 395 8.44 12.91 -21.42
CA VAL A 395 8.77 12.46 -20.07
C VAL A 395 9.84 11.37 -20.09
N TYR A 396 9.78 10.45 -21.06
CA TYR A 396 10.84 9.46 -21.28
C TYR A 396 12.19 10.13 -21.59
N ALA A 397 12.20 11.14 -22.47
CA ALA A 397 13.42 11.89 -22.78
C ALA A 397 14.00 12.58 -21.53
N ASN A 398 13.13 13.09 -20.64
CA ASN A 398 13.54 13.64 -19.35
C ASN A 398 14.16 12.58 -18.43
N ALA A 399 13.64 11.35 -18.43
CA ALA A 399 14.22 10.24 -17.66
C ALA A 399 15.61 9.84 -18.18
N VAL A 400 15.79 9.78 -19.50
CA VAL A 400 17.12 9.56 -20.13
C VAL A 400 18.09 10.66 -19.73
N LYS A 401 17.65 11.93 -19.81
CA LYS A 401 18.46 13.08 -19.40
C LYS A 401 18.82 13.03 -17.90
N ALA A 402 17.89 12.64 -17.04
CA ALA A 402 18.14 12.49 -15.61
C ALA A 402 19.20 11.41 -15.31
N MET A 403 19.10 10.26 -15.97
CA MET A 403 20.09 9.19 -15.85
C MET A 403 21.47 9.64 -16.36
N GLN A 404 21.51 10.34 -17.51
CA GLN A 404 22.75 10.90 -18.06
C GLN A 404 23.39 11.92 -17.10
N ASN A 405 22.61 12.87 -16.56
CA ASN A 405 23.10 13.86 -15.60
C ASN A 405 23.69 13.18 -14.35
N THR A 406 23.05 12.10 -13.90
CA THR A 406 23.50 11.31 -12.75
C THR A 406 24.80 10.57 -13.07
N TYR A 407 24.91 9.96 -14.25
CA TYR A 407 26.14 9.31 -14.74
C TYR A 407 27.30 10.32 -14.88
N ASP A 408 27.05 11.49 -15.45
CA ASP A 408 28.09 12.50 -15.65
C ASP A 408 28.66 13.01 -14.33
N LEU A 409 27.81 13.14 -13.30
CA LEU A 409 28.22 13.53 -11.94
C LEU A 409 28.96 12.42 -11.20
N PHE A 410 28.44 11.19 -11.19
CA PHE A 410 28.86 10.17 -10.22
C PHE A 410 29.42 8.88 -10.83
N GLY A 411 29.30 8.72 -12.14
CA GLY A 411 29.65 7.50 -12.87
C GLY A 411 31.15 7.33 -13.06
N GLU A 412 31.57 6.08 -13.18
CA GLU A 412 32.91 5.72 -13.61
C GLU A 412 33.11 6.16 -15.07
N GLY A 413 33.95 7.17 -15.27
CA GLY A 413 34.16 7.80 -16.58
C GLY A 413 33.15 8.90 -16.92
N GLY A 414 32.28 9.29 -15.99
CA GLY A 414 31.35 10.40 -16.16
C GLY A 414 32.07 11.72 -16.49
N ALA A 415 31.44 12.56 -17.31
CA ALA A 415 32.07 13.76 -17.88
C ALA A 415 32.53 14.80 -16.84
N LEU A 416 31.98 14.76 -15.63
CA LEU A 416 32.32 15.69 -14.57
C LEU A 416 33.36 15.14 -13.60
N HIS A 417 33.89 13.93 -13.81
CA HIS A 417 34.98 13.34 -13.03
C HIS A 417 34.68 13.21 -11.51
N GLY A 418 33.44 12.95 -11.14
CA GLY A 418 33.09 12.56 -9.77
C GLY A 418 33.38 11.09 -9.48
N SER A 419 32.84 10.61 -8.36
CA SER A 419 32.91 9.20 -7.98
C SER A 419 31.78 8.82 -7.01
N SER A 420 31.22 7.64 -7.21
CA SER A 420 30.33 6.95 -6.27
C SER A 420 30.96 5.69 -5.64
N ASN A 421 32.19 5.33 -6.03
CA ASN A 421 32.87 4.13 -5.57
C ASN A 421 33.55 4.32 -4.20
N GLY A 422 33.04 3.59 -3.20
CA GLY A 422 33.90 2.86 -2.26
C GLY A 422 34.44 3.59 -1.03
N PHE A 423 33.64 4.34 -0.27
CA PHE A 423 34.22 4.98 0.91
C PHE A 423 33.38 5.14 2.20
N ASP A 424 32.16 4.65 2.27
CA ASP A 424 31.36 4.83 3.48
C ASP A 424 30.54 3.59 3.85
N SER A 425 30.28 3.45 5.16
CA SER A 425 29.37 2.42 5.68
C SER A 425 27.94 2.68 5.21
N GLU A 426 27.04 1.73 5.41
CA GLU A 426 25.65 1.82 4.95
C GLU A 426 24.88 3.06 5.47
N TYR A 427 25.40 3.74 6.51
CA TYR A 427 24.72 4.80 7.24
C TYR A 427 25.58 6.06 7.52
N THR A 428 26.76 6.19 6.91
CA THR A 428 27.64 7.35 7.14
C THR A 428 28.07 8.01 5.84
N ASP A 429 28.52 9.26 5.90
CA ASP A 429 29.12 9.98 4.76
C ASP A 429 30.49 10.57 5.14
N ASP A 430 31.18 9.87 6.05
CA ASP A 430 32.40 10.33 6.71
C ASP A 430 33.53 10.59 5.72
N ASN A 431 33.73 9.69 4.76
CA ASN A 431 34.80 9.87 3.79
C ASN A 431 34.50 10.99 2.82
N ALA A 432 33.27 11.09 2.31
CA ALA A 432 32.89 12.21 1.44
C ALA A 432 33.19 13.55 2.13
N ILE A 433 32.82 13.70 3.41
CA ILE A 433 33.11 14.89 4.23
C ILE A 433 34.63 15.09 4.39
N ASN A 434 35.39 14.04 4.71
CA ASN A 434 36.83 14.13 4.94
C ASN A 434 37.61 14.51 3.67
N GLN A 435 37.28 13.94 2.51
CA GLN A 435 37.95 14.26 1.25
C GLN A 435 37.70 15.72 0.84
N VAL A 436 36.47 16.22 1.04
CA VAL A 436 36.15 17.63 0.81
C VAL A 436 36.93 18.53 1.75
N LYS A 437 36.96 18.21 3.05
CA LYS A 437 37.74 18.95 4.06
C LYS A 437 39.22 19.02 3.73
N ASN A 438 39.79 17.92 3.23
CA ASN A 438 41.21 17.84 2.87
C ASN A 438 41.54 18.45 1.49
N GLY A 439 40.54 18.94 0.74
CA GLY A 439 40.74 19.50 -0.59
C GLY A 439 41.00 18.46 -1.69
N ASN A 440 40.73 17.19 -1.41
CA ASN A 440 40.78 16.11 -2.41
C ASN A 440 39.50 16.01 -3.24
N ALA A 441 38.44 16.68 -2.80
CA ALA A 441 37.24 16.90 -3.61
C ALA A 441 36.66 18.30 -3.42
N LEU A 442 35.95 18.80 -4.44
CA LEU A 442 35.21 20.05 -4.33
C LEU A 442 33.90 19.86 -3.56
N LEU A 443 33.10 18.85 -3.95
CA LEU A 443 31.80 18.53 -3.37
C LEU A 443 31.77 17.12 -2.78
N GLY A 444 30.95 16.93 -1.75
CA GLY A 444 30.66 15.63 -1.14
C GLY A 444 29.20 15.58 -0.75
N LEU A 445 28.51 14.50 -1.12
CA LEU A 445 27.09 14.32 -0.82
C LEU A 445 26.93 13.75 0.60
N VAL A 446 26.12 14.42 1.42
CA VAL A 446 25.62 13.89 2.68
C VAL A 446 24.25 13.29 2.39
N ASN A 447 24.16 11.95 2.43
CA ASN A 447 23.00 11.23 1.94
C ASN A 447 21.87 11.17 2.99
N ILE A 448 22.21 11.12 4.28
CA ILE A 448 21.22 10.97 5.35
C ILE A 448 21.43 11.96 6.52
N ALA A 449 20.31 12.45 7.06
CA ALA A 449 20.25 13.32 8.24
C ALA A 449 21.05 12.80 9.46
N ALA A 450 21.07 11.49 9.66
CA ALA A 450 21.77 10.84 10.77
C ALA A 450 23.28 11.12 10.79
N THR A 451 23.89 11.43 9.65
CA THR A 451 25.31 11.79 9.55
C THR A 451 25.62 13.16 10.15
N ILE A 452 24.64 14.07 10.22
CA ILE A 452 24.87 15.47 10.59
C ILE A 452 25.36 15.59 12.04
N ALA A 453 24.67 14.97 13.00
CA ALA A 453 25.01 15.14 14.41
C ALA A 453 26.41 14.61 14.77
N PRO A 454 26.82 13.39 14.36
CA PRO A 454 28.19 12.90 14.59
C PRO A 454 29.29 13.71 13.91
N ARG A 455 28.98 14.42 12.81
CA ARG A 455 29.95 15.13 11.96
C ARG A 455 29.78 16.65 11.98
N ALA A 456 29.01 17.19 12.94
CA ALA A 456 28.61 18.59 12.96
C ALA A 456 29.80 19.56 12.97
N ALA A 457 30.87 19.24 13.70
CA ALA A 457 32.07 20.07 13.75
C ALA A 457 32.78 20.16 12.39
N ASP A 458 32.87 19.03 11.68
CA ASP A 458 33.49 18.98 10.36
C ASP A 458 32.63 19.68 9.31
N ILE A 459 31.32 19.41 9.30
CA ILE A 459 30.38 20.06 8.38
C ILE A 459 30.35 21.58 8.61
N SER A 460 30.39 22.04 9.87
CA SER A 460 30.43 23.47 10.20
C SER A 460 31.68 24.18 9.65
N SER A 461 32.78 23.45 9.45
CA SER A 461 33.99 24.01 8.83
C SER A 461 33.84 24.16 7.30
N LEU A 462 32.98 23.36 6.68
CA LEU A 462 32.69 23.35 5.25
C LEU A 462 31.57 24.33 4.87
N GLY A 463 31.36 24.51 3.57
CA GLY A 463 30.15 25.16 3.06
C GLY A 463 29.05 24.13 2.81
N ILE A 464 27.80 24.57 2.80
CA ILE A 464 26.61 23.74 2.54
C ILE A 464 25.92 24.25 1.28
N LEU A 465 25.55 23.33 0.40
CA LEU A 465 24.88 23.61 -0.87
C LEU A 465 23.66 22.67 -1.00
N PRO A 466 22.43 23.20 -0.90
CA PRO A 466 21.19 22.45 -1.17
C PRO A 466 21.17 21.84 -2.57
N LEU A 467 20.44 20.74 -2.75
CA LEU A 467 20.34 20.08 -4.07
C LEU A 467 19.33 20.75 -5.02
N SER A 468 18.49 21.66 -4.53
CA SER A 468 17.45 22.31 -5.33
C SER A 468 18.01 22.92 -6.62
N GLY A 469 17.45 22.50 -7.76
CA GLY A 469 17.85 22.97 -9.09
C GLY A 469 19.12 22.35 -9.66
N LEU A 470 19.96 21.67 -8.88
CA LEU A 470 21.31 21.31 -9.31
C LEU A 470 21.40 20.18 -10.34
N PHE A 471 20.31 19.44 -10.58
CA PHE A 471 20.30 18.27 -11.48
C PHE A 471 19.50 18.50 -12.76
N THR A 472 19.09 19.75 -13.03
CA THR A 472 18.40 20.13 -14.26
C THR A 472 18.71 21.57 -14.66
N ASP A 473 18.32 21.95 -15.88
CA ASP A 473 18.25 23.34 -16.34
C ASP A 473 16.80 23.81 -16.53
N ASN A 474 15.84 22.96 -16.15
CA ASN A 474 14.42 23.33 -16.09
C ASN A 474 14.21 24.43 -15.04
N THR A 475 13.11 25.18 -15.19
CA THR A 475 12.82 26.37 -14.34
C THR A 475 11.45 26.31 -13.67
N ASP A 476 10.70 25.22 -13.88
CA ASP A 476 9.44 24.98 -13.20
C ASP A 476 9.64 24.67 -11.70
N ALA A 477 8.58 24.68 -10.91
CA ALA A 477 8.65 24.43 -9.47
C ALA A 477 9.21 23.03 -9.14
N GLN A 478 8.96 22.03 -10.00
CA GLN A 478 9.45 20.68 -9.81
C GLN A 478 10.98 20.59 -9.93
N SER A 479 11.60 21.46 -10.75
CA SER A 479 13.07 21.58 -10.83
C SER A 479 13.76 21.88 -9.49
N GLN A 480 13.05 22.48 -8.53
CA GLN A 480 13.59 22.82 -7.22
C GLN A 480 13.44 21.69 -6.21
N GLN A 481 12.64 20.66 -6.53
CA GLN A 481 12.27 19.64 -5.55
C GLN A 481 13.45 18.75 -5.16
N VAL A 482 13.46 18.33 -3.90
CA VAL A 482 14.48 17.45 -3.33
C VAL A 482 13.81 16.28 -2.62
N PRO A 483 14.12 15.02 -2.98
CA PRO A 483 13.60 13.87 -2.27
C PRO A 483 14.11 13.80 -0.84
N VAL A 484 13.25 13.39 0.09
CA VAL A 484 13.59 13.30 1.52
C VAL A 484 13.39 11.89 2.08
N HIS A 485 14.25 11.51 3.02
CA HIS A 485 13.96 10.39 3.91
C HIS A 485 12.97 10.86 4.97
N THR A 486 11.93 10.06 5.24
CA THR A 486 10.87 10.45 6.16
C THR A 486 10.71 9.42 7.27
N VAL A 487 10.30 9.88 8.45
CA VAL A 487 9.96 9.04 9.60
C VAL A 487 8.64 9.54 10.19
N GLY A 488 7.75 8.59 10.46
CA GLY A 488 6.42 8.87 11.00
C GLY A 488 5.98 7.84 12.02
N LEU A 489 4.79 8.06 12.57
CA LEU A 489 4.16 7.19 13.57
C LEU A 489 2.89 6.55 13.01
N GLN A 490 2.68 5.26 13.26
CA GLN A 490 1.50 4.52 12.80
C GLN A 490 0.84 3.70 13.90
N PHE A 491 -0.48 3.60 13.82
CA PHE A 491 -1.32 2.89 14.77
C PHE A 491 -1.53 1.44 14.35
N TYR A 492 -0.81 0.50 14.97
CA TYR A 492 -0.83 -0.90 14.56
C TYR A 492 -2.10 -1.61 15.06
N LYS A 493 -2.71 -2.42 14.19
CA LYS A 493 -3.85 -3.29 14.51
C LYS A 493 -3.39 -4.53 15.30
N ALA A 494 -2.88 -4.28 16.51
CA ALA A 494 -2.48 -5.33 17.42
C ALA A 494 -3.72 -6.07 17.96
N LYS A 495 -3.58 -7.38 18.19
CA LYS A 495 -4.66 -8.25 18.66
C LYS A 495 -5.13 -7.89 20.07
N ASP A 496 -4.17 -7.58 20.94
CA ASP A 496 -4.36 -7.40 22.38
C ASP A 496 -4.12 -5.91 22.74
N VAL A 497 -4.69 -5.00 21.95
CA VAL A 497 -4.72 -3.55 22.19
C VAL A 497 -6.16 -3.09 22.20
N SER A 498 -6.59 -2.50 23.31
CA SER A 498 -7.91 -1.91 23.48
C SER A 498 -8.03 -0.58 22.74
N LEU A 499 -9.27 -0.13 22.50
CA LEU A 499 -9.52 1.19 21.93
C LEU A 499 -8.98 2.31 22.85
N VAL A 500 -9.06 2.16 24.17
CA VAL A 500 -8.51 3.16 25.11
C VAL A 500 -6.98 3.27 24.98
N GLU A 501 -6.27 2.15 24.82
CA GLU A 501 -4.82 2.16 24.53
C GLU A 501 -4.50 2.78 23.17
N LEU A 502 -5.33 2.52 22.16
CA LEU A 502 -5.21 3.12 20.83
C LEU A 502 -5.39 4.65 20.86
N ALA A 503 -6.38 5.16 21.59
CA ALA A 503 -6.55 6.60 21.77
C ALA A 503 -5.41 7.22 22.58
N ALA A 504 -4.92 6.55 23.63
CA ALA A 504 -3.75 7.00 24.38
C ALA A 504 -2.47 7.04 23.51
N ALA A 505 -2.34 6.11 22.56
CA ALA A 505 -1.28 6.14 21.56
C ALA A 505 -1.41 7.34 20.61
N ALA A 506 -2.65 7.74 20.28
CA ALA A 506 -2.94 8.90 19.45
C ALA A 506 -2.48 10.20 20.11
N GLU A 507 -2.79 10.38 21.40
CA GLU A 507 -2.34 11.50 22.22
C GLU A 507 -0.82 11.65 22.20
N PHE A 508 -0.11 10.53 22.38
CA PHE A 508 1.35 10.53 22.32
C PHE A 508 1.88 10.80 20.91
N ALA A 509 1.24 10.28 19.87
CA ALA A 509 1.67 10.50 18.49
C ALA A 509 1.54 11.97 18.07
N ASP A 510 0.41 12.61 18.40
CA ASP A 510 0.22 14.05 18.16
C ASP A 510 1.21 14.88 18.99
N PHE A 511 1.43 14.51 20.26
CA PHE A 511 2.44 15.15 21.11
C PHE A 511 3.85 15.10 20.50
N VAL A 512 4.29 13.94 19.98
CA VAL A 512 5.59 13.81 19.33
C VAL A 512 5.66 14.69 18.07
N SER A 513 4.63 14.68 17.23
CA SER A 513 4.58 15.49 16.00
C SER A 513 4.63 16.99 16.30
N ARG A 514 3.85 17.50 17.27
CA ARG A 514 3.87 18.91 17.70
C ARG A 514 5.19 19.35 18.30
N ASN A 515 5.92 18.43 18.92
CA ASN A 515 7.19 18.70 19.58
C ASN A 515 8.38 18.24 18.75
N SER A 516 8.22 18.13 17.42
CA SER A 516 9.27 17.64 16.54
C SER A 516 10.45 18.62 16.34
N ALA A 517 10.30 19.88 16.75
CA ALA A 517 11.34 20.93 16.66
C ALA A 517 12.70 20.50 17.23
N GLY A 518 12.73 19.80 18.36
CA GLY A 518 13.99 19.40 18.99
C GLY A 518 14.76 18.29 18.27
N PHE A 519 14.12 17.56 17.34
CA PHE A 519 14.83 16.62 16.47
C PHE A 519 15.82 17.32 15.52
N GLY A 520 15.70 18.63 15.34
CA GLY A 520 16.68 19.47 14.65
C GLY A 520 18.09 19.37 15.23
N GLU A 521 18.21 19.15 16.54
CA GLU A 521 19.50 18.94 17.21
C GLU A 521 20.08 17.53 16.99
N SER A 522 19.29 16.62 16.39
CA SER A 522 19.69 15.28 15.96
C SER A 522 19.86 15.16 14.45
N GLY A 523 19.78 16.26 13.70
CA GLY A 523 20.00 16.29 12.25
C GLY A 523 18.72 16.23 11.40
N TRP A 524 17.54 16.25 12.03
CA TRP A 524 16.28 16.00 11.35
C TRP A 524 15.39 17.26 11.28
N TYR A 525 14.77 17.49 10.13
CA TYR A 525 13.89 18.63 9.91
C TYR A 525 12.44 18.28 10.33
N PRO A 526 11.73 19.12 11.09
CA PRO A 526 10.32 18.88 11.46
C PRO A 526 9.39 18.89 10.23
N MET A 527 8.51 17.90 10.09
CA MET A 527 7.55 17.87 8.96
C MET A 527 6.30 18.72 9.21
N ARG A 528 6.00 19.02 10.47
CA ARG A 528 4.90 19.90 10.85
C ARG A 528 5.37 21.35 10.81
N LYS A 529 4.69 22.21 10.05
CA LYS A 529 5.04 23.62 9.82
C LYS A 529 5.11 24.39 11.12
N SER A 530 4.10 24.27 11.99
CA SER A 530 4.13 24.91 13.31
C SER A 530 5.32 24.51 14.20
N ALA A 531 5.85 23.29 14.04
CA ALA A 531 7.07 22.86 14.71
C ALA A 531 8.35 23.35 14.00
N ALA A 532 8.37 23.36 12.66
CA ALA A 532 9.46 23.88 11.85
C ALA A 532 9.66 25.39 11.99
N GLU A 533 8.59 26.14 12.27
CA GLU A 533 8.62 27.59 12.49
C GLU A 533 8.97 27.96 13.93
N ASN A 534 9.04 26.99 14.84
CA ASN A 534 9.31 27.24 16.25
C ASN A 534 10.69 27.90 16.42
N THR A 535 10.73 28.99 17.18
CA THR A 535 11.97 29.74 17.45
C THR A 535 13.06 28.91 18.15
N SER A 536 12.69 27.87 18.90
CA SER A 536 13.66 26.95 19.51
C SER A 536 14.48 26.19 18.45
N PHE A 537 13.90 25.98 17.26
CA PHE A 537 14.56 25.36 16.12
C PHE A 537 15.15 26.43 15.19
N THR A 538 14.36 27.36 14.68
CA THR A 538 14.79 28.35 13.66
C THR A 538 15.86 29.31 14.15
N LYS A 539 15.99 29.52 15.47
CA LYS A 539 17.02 30.36 16.09
C LYS A 539 17.96 29.57 17.01
N SER A 540 18.00 28.25 16.88
CA SER A 540 18.85 27.40 17.72
C SER A 540 20.32 27.80 17.61
N SER A 541 21.01 27.85 18.75
CA SER A 541 22.47 28.02 18.78
C SER A 541 23.21 26.72 18.46
N ASN A 542 22.53 25.57 18.52
CA ASN A 542 23.10 24.25 18.26
C ASN A 542 23.62 24.15 16.81
N ALA A 543 24.85 23.66 16.65
CA ALA A 543 25.50 23.55 15.35
C ALA A 543 24.76 22.59 14.40
N VAL A 544 24.19 21.50 14.93
CA VAL A 544 23.41 20.52 14.15
C VAL A 544 22.17 21.18 13.57
N ALA A 545 21.38 21.86 14.39
CA ALA A 545 20.17 22.54 13.93
C ALA A 545 20.47 23.62 12.88
N LYS A 546 21.58 24.37 13.04
CA LYS A 546 22.04 25.33 12.02
C LYS A 546 22.40 24.68 10.69
N ILE A 547 22.97 23.47 10.70
CA ILE A 547 23.25 22.72 9.48
C ILE A 547 21.93 22.29 8.84
N VAL A 548 20.99 21.74 9.62
CA VAL A 548 19.67 21.31 9.14
C VAL A 548 18.91 22.46 8.45
N LEU A 549 18.96 23.67 9.00
CA LEU A 549 18.33 24.86 8.39
C LEU A 549 18.97 25.30 7.06
N GLN A 550 20.16 24.80 6.73
CA GLN A 550 20.88 25.11 5.49
C GLN A 550 20.72 24.01 4.43
N THR A 551 20.03 22.90 4.69
CA THR A 551 19.91 21.78 3.73
C THR A 551 18.96 22.08 2.57
N GLY A 552 18.08 23.07 2.73
CA GLY A 552 17.18 23.55 1.68
C GLY A 552 15.92 24.21 2.24
N ASP A 553 15.08 24.66 1.33
CA ASP A 553 13.72 25.14 1.66
C ASP A 553 12.78 23.93 1.81
N PRO A 554 12.14 23.73 2.97
CA PRO A 554 11.25 22.60 3.19
C PRO A 554 10.02 22.57 2.30
N GLU A 555 9.60 23.69 1.70
CA GLU A 555 8.51 23.69 0.71
C GLU A 555 8.91 22.99 -0.60
N ASN A 556 10.21 22.85 -0.86
CA ASN A 556 10.75 22.10 -2.00
C ASN A 556 11.03 20.63 -1.65
N PHE A 557 10.89 20.21 -0.40
CA PHE A 557 11.10 18.81 -0.04
C PHE A 557 9.94 17.94 -0.51
N ARG A 558 10.25 16.76 -1.05
CA ARG A 558 9.26 15.85 -1.61
C ARG A 558 9.47 14.41 -1.16
N SER A 559 8.42 13.78 -0.65
CA SER A 559 8.41 12.33 -0.44
C SER A 559 7.71 11.62 -1.59
N LEU A 560 7.75 10.29 -1.56
CA LEU A 560 7.07 9.45 -2.54
C LEU A 560 5.56 9.57 -2.40
N ASP A 561 4.80 9.28 -3.46
CA ASP A 561 3.40 8.95 -3.26
C ASP A 561 3.29 7.65 -2.45
N GLY A 562 2.47 7.63 -1.40
CA GLY A 562 2.40 6.46 -0.53
C GLY A 562 1.82 5.26 -1.27
N PHE A 563 2.69 4.29 -1.55
CA PHE A 563 2.38 3.10 -2.33
C PHE A 563 3.04 1.85 -1.72
N VAL A 564 2.37 0.70 -1.83
CA VAL A 564 2.84 -0.58 -1.27
C VAL A 564 4.20 -1.00 -1.83
N ASN A 565 4.45 -0.75 -3.12
CA ASN A 565 5.73 -1.07 -3.76
C ASN A 565 6.66 0.15 -3.82
N GLY A 566 6.30 1.29 -3.23
CA GLY A 566 7.05 2.54 -3.38
C GLY A 566 8.52 2.42 -2.97
N LYS A 567 8.78 1.78 -1.81
CA LYS A 567 10.15 1.50 -1.35
C LYS A 567 10.91 0.52 -2.27
N SER A 568 10.24 -0.52 -2.76
CA SER A 568 10.82 -1.51 -3.69
C SER A 568 11.22 -0.85 -5.01
N ILE A 569 10.34 -0.01 -5.57
CA ILE A 569 10.59 0.72 -6.81
C ILE A 569 11.82 1.60 -6.69
N PHE A 570 11.91 2.38 -5.61
CA PHE A 570 13.03 3.31 -5.44
C PHE A 570 14.35 2.60 -5.15
N ASN A 571 14.36 1.75 -4.13
CA ASN A 571 15.60 1.23 -3.57
C ASN A 571 16.16 0.07 -4.41
N VAL A 572 15.31 -0.89 -4.76
CA VAL A 572 15.73 -2.15 -5.39
C VAL A 572 15.63 -2.05 -6.91
N THR A 573 14.48 -1.58 -7.40
CA THR A 573 14.23 -1.54 -8.84
C THR A 573 15.08 -0.45 -9.48
N ALA A 574 14.81 0.83 -9.20
CA ALA A 574 15.51 1.93 -9.82
C ALA A 574 16.99 1.97 -9.44
N ALA A 575 17.29 2.02 -8.14
CA ALA A 575 18.64 2.28 -7.70
C ALA A 575 19.57 1.07 -7.83
N GLU A 576 19.27 -0.07 -7.19
CA GLU A 576 20.13 -1.26 -7.24
C GLU A 576 20.23 -1.89 -8.62
N SER A 577 19.11 -2.04 -9.33
CA SER A 577 19.09 -2.83 -10.56
C SER A 577 19.49 -2.04 -11.80
N TYR A 578 19.37 -0.70 -11.80
CA TYR A 578 19.62 0.11 -13.01
C TYR A 578 20.56 1.30 -12.79
N ILE A 579 20.36 2.14 -11.77
CA ILE A 579 21.23 3.32 -11.58
C ILE A 579 22.64 2.90 -11.18
N VAL A 580 22.79 2.01 -10.19
CA VAL A 580 24.12 1.56 -9.74
C VAL A 580 24.93 0.92 -10.87
N PRO A 581 24.39 -0.01 -11.69
CA PRO A 581 25.07 -0.53 -12.86
C PRO A 581 25.49 0.54 -13.89
N VAL A 582 24.64 1.55 -14.14
CA VAL A 582 25.01 2.69 -14.98
C VAL A 582 26.20 3.45 -14.39
N LEU A 583 26.19 3.70 -13.06
CA LEU A 583 27.31 4.37 -12.38
C LEU A 583 28.61 3.55 -12.40
N GLU A 584 28.53 2.24 -12.54
CA GLU A 584 29.68 1.33 -12.71
C GLU A 584 30.21 1.28 -14.13
N GLY A 585 29.51 1.90 -15.08
CA GLY A 585 29.80 1.74 -16.51
C GLY A 585 29.50 0.33 -17.02
N SER A 586 28.73 -0.48 -16.26
CA SER A 586 28.33 -1.84 -16.65
C SER A 586 27.02 -1.88 -17.44
N ALA A 587 26.32 -0.74 -17.54
CA ALA A 587 25.11 -0.56 -18.35
C ALA A 587 25.14 0.76 -19.13
N GLU A 588 24.53 0.74 -20.33
CA GLU A 588 24.34 1.94 -21.17
C GLU A 588 23.07 2.68 -20.73
N VAL A 589 23.14 4.01 -20.71
CA VAL A 589 22.11 4.90 -20.16
C VAL A 589 20.74 4.68 -20.81
N GLY A 590 20.66 4.72 -22.14
CA GLY A 590 19.41 4.57 -22.87
C GLY A 590 18.75 3.22 -22.61
N LYS A 591 19.52 2.13 -22.72
CA LYS A 591 19.02 0.79 -22.44
C LYS A 591 18.55 0.61 -21.00
N ALA A 592 19.32 1.12 -20.03
CA ALA A 592 18.94 1.04 -18.62
C ALA A 592 17.62 1.76 -18.31
N VAL A 593 17.37 2.90 -18.95
CA VAL A 593 16.11 3.66 -18.76
C VAL A 593 14.92 2.96 -19.41
N GLU A 594 15.10 2.35 -20.59
CA GLU A 594 14.07 1.50 -21.21
C GLU A 594 13.66 0.34 -20.29
N ASP A 595 14.65 -0.39 -19.75
CA ASP A 595 14.39 -1.55 -18.90
C ASP A 595 13.81 -1.13 -17.53
N LEU A 596 14.28 -0.01 -16.97
CA LEU A 596 13.73 0.58 -15.76
C LEU A 596 12.24 0.95 -15.93
N MET A 597 11.88 1.57 -17.05
CA MET A 597 10.47 1.90 -17.35
C MET A 597 9.60 0.64 -17.33
N ALA A 598 10.06 -0.44 -17.98
CA ALA A 598 9.33 -1.70 -18.02
C ALA A 598 9.19 -2.33 -16.62
N ALA A 599 10.26 -2.28 -15.81
CA ALA A 599 10.27 -2.83 -14.45
C ALA A 599 9.38 -2.04 -13.48
N ILE A 600 9.31 -0.71 -13.62
CA ILE A 600 8.38 0.12 -12.85
C ILE A 600 6.95 -0.21 -13.25
N ASN A 601 6.63 -0.23 -14.55
CA ASN A 601 5.28 -0.54 -15.04
C ASN A 601 4.79 -1.89 -14.53
N GLY A 602 5.66 -2.90 -14.48
CA GLY A 602 5.34 -4.22 -13.93
C GLY A 602 4.98 -4.23 -12.44
N GLN A 603 5.33 -3.20 -11.67
CA GLN A 603 5.02 -3.05 -10.24
C GLN A 603 3.84 -2.11 -9.95
N LEU A 604 3.33 -1.40 -10.96
CA LEU A 604 2.16 -0.53 -10.86
C LEU A 604 0.86 -1.25 -11.25
N LEU A 605 0.96 -2.40 -11.93
CA LEU A 605 -0.13 -3.34 -12.20
C LEU A 605 -0.50 -4.11 -10.93
#